data_AF-A0A9E3SU01-F1
#
_entry.id   AF-A0A9E3SU01-F1
#
_cell.length_a   1.000
_cell.length_b   1.000
_cell.length_c   1.000
_cell.angle_alpha   90.00
_cell.angle_beta   90.00
_cell.angle_gamma   90.00
#
_symmetry.space_group_name_H-M   'P 1'
#
loop_
_entity.id
_entity.type
_entity.pdbx_description
1 polymer ?
#
loop_
_entity_poly.entity_id
_entity_poly.type
_entity_poly.pdbx_seq_one_letter_code
_entity_poly.pdbx_strand_id
1 'polypeptide(L)'
;MLRRVFHELRTMPKFIFILAGISALGLSVGVYRMYAGLGVTTNLTKAFPWGVWISFDLATVALSGGAFTLAALVYVFQFENLHAAVRPTVLAGLLGYSSVLVILLFDLGRWDRFYNVFLHPNFSSALLEVSWCIAAYSTILFYELSPVLLEKSRWRRLLPTIKKYTIPIVIVGVTLSTMHQSSLGTMFVIMSPRLHPLWYSMLLPVFFLVSSFASGISLVIAGATVSYWLFGRSLKI
;
A
#
# COMPACT_ATOMS: atom_id res chain seq x y z
N MET A 1 -4.11 -31.12 -7.03
CA MET A 1 -4.02 -29.65 -6.86
C MET A 1 -4.01 -28.92 -8.20
N LEU A 2 -3.06 -29.22 -9.11
CA LEU A 2 -2.97 -28.63 -10.46
C LEU A 2 -4.25 -28.73 -11.33
N ARG A 3 -4.96 -29.87 -11.35
CA ARG A 3 -6.21 -30.00 -12.11
C ARG A 3 -7.35 -29.11 -11.61
N ARG A 4 -7.41 -28.82 -10.30
CA ARG A 4 -8.39 -27.86 -9.74
C ARG A 4 -8.03 -26.44 -10.16
N VAL A 5 -6.75 -26.08 -10.11
CA VAL A 5 -6.27 -24.77 -10.54
C VAL A 5 -6.58 -24.54 -12.03
N PHE A 6 -6.32 -25.52 -12.89
CA PHE A 6 -6.66 -25.43 -14.31
C PHE A 6 -8.16 -25.32 -14.59
N HIS A 7 -9.00 -25.98 -13.79
CA HIS A 7 -10.45 -25.86 -13.90
C HIS A 7 -10.93 -24.46 -13.49
N GLU A 8 -10.45 -23.95 -12.36
CA GLU A 8 -10.74 -22.60 -11.85
C GLU A 8 -10.26 -21.51 -12.81
N LEU A 9 -9.06 -21.64 -13.38
CA LEU A 9 -8.56 -20.71 -14.41
C LEU A 9 -9.48 -20.67 -15.63
N ARG A 10 -10.02 -21.82 -16.06
CA ARG A 10 -10.90 -21.89 -17.24
C ARG A 10 -12.29 -21.32 -16.99
N THR A 11 -12.72 -21.25 -15.72
CA THR A 11 -13.99 -20.62 -15.31
C THR A 11 -13.89 -19.12 -15.06
N MET A 12 -12.68 -18.54 -15.07
CA MET A 12 -12.48 -17.11 -14.84
C MET A 12 -12.94 -16.24 -16.03
N PRO A 13 -13.51 -15.06 -15.77
CA PRO A 13 -13.91 -14.12 -16.83
C PRO A 13 -12.71 -13.67 -17.67
N LYS A 14 -12.93 -13.51 -18.98
CA LYS A 14 -11.88 -13.18 -19.98
C LYS A 14 -11.06 -11.94 -19.64
N PHE A 15 -11.66 -10.97 -18.95
CA PHE A 15 -11.00 -9.76 -18.46
C PHE A 15 -9.81 -10.04 -17.51
N ILE A 16 -9.87 -11.09 -16.70
CA ILE A 16 -8.75 -11.45 -15.78
C ILE A 16 -7.50 -11.83 -16.57
N PHE A 17 -7.66 -12.51 -17.70
CA PHE A 17 -6.52 -12.84 -18.57
C PHE A 17 -5.91 -11.60 -19.23
N ILE A 18 -6.73 -10.61 -19.60
CA ILE A 18 -6.25 -9.34 -20.13
C ILE A 18 -5.44 -8.60 -19.05
N LEU A 19 -5.98 -8.49 -17.83
CA LEU A 19 -5.27 -7.90 -16.71
C LEU A 19 -3.95 -8.64 -16.42
N ALA A 20 -3.98 -9.97 -16.38
CA ALA A 20 -2.79 -10.78 -16.14
C ALA A 20 -1.73 -10.55 -17.23
N GLY A 21 -2.14 -10.43 -18.50
CA GLY A 21 -1.26 -10.09 -19.61
C GLY A 21 -0.62 -8.72 -19.45
N ILE A 22 -1.41 -7.69 -19.08
CA ILE A 22 -0.91 -6.33 -18.82
C ILE A 22 0.05 -6.33 -17.62
N SER A 23 -0.29 -7.02 -16.53
CA SER A 23 0.58 -7.14 -15.36
C SER A 23 1.90 -7.85 -15.68
N ALA A 24 1.86 -8.92 -16.48
CA ALA A 24 3.06 -9.62 -16.93
C ALA A 24 3.93 -8.75 -17.83
N LEU A 25 3.33 -7.97 -18.74
CA LEU A 25 4.04 -6.97 -19.55
C LEU A 25 4.71 -5.91 -18.67
N GLY A 26 3.98 -5.36 -17.70
CA GLY A 26 4.50 -4.37 -16.75
C GLY A 26 5.68 -4.91 -15.93
N LEU A 27 5.55 -6.13 -15.40
CA LEU A 27 6.65 -6.81 -14.70
C LEU A 27 7.86 -7.05 -15.62
N SER A 28 7.63 -7.45 -16.87
CA SER A 28 8.71 -7.67 -17.84
C SER A 28 9.48 -6.39 -18.15
N VAL A 29 8.77 -5.28 -18.33
CA VAL A 29 9.39 -3.95 -18.50
C VAL A 29 10.13 -3.51 -17.23
N GLY A 30 9.56 -3.76 -16.04
CA GLY A 30 10.22 -3.48 -14.76
C GLY A 30 11.53 -4.27 -14.59
N VAL A 31 11.52 -5.55 -14.95
CA VAL A 31 12.72 -6.39 -14.96
C VAL A 31 13.74 -5.87 -15.98
N TYR A 32 13.32 -5.51 -17.19
CA TYR A 32 14.22 -4.88 -18.17
C TYR A 32 14.87 -3.60 -17.63
N ARG A 33 14.11 -2.75 -16.92
CA ARG A 33 14.66 -1.56 -16.23
C ARG A 33 15.72 -1.93 -15.19
N MET A 34 15.60 -3.07 -14.49
CA MET A 34 16.64 -3.49 -13.53
C MET A 34 17.98 -3.80 -14.21
N TYR A 35 17.94 -4.27 -15.46
CA TYR A 35 19.14 -4.59 -16.25
C TYR A 35 19.68 -3.38 -17.03
N ALA A 36 18.81 -2.62 -17.69
CA ALA A 36 19.19 -1.48 -18.52
C ALA A 36 19.54 -0.23 -17.69
N GLY A 37 19.16 -0.20 -16.41
CA GLY A 37 19.37 0.93 -15.51
C GLY A 37 18.40 2.08 -15.77
N LEU A 38 18.41 3.07 -14.86
CA LEU A 38 17.47 4.19 -14.88
C LEU A 38 17.52 5.04 -16.16
N GLY A 39 18.72 5.32 -16.69
CA GLY A 39 18.91 6.35 -17.71
C GLY A 39 18.10 6.15 -19.00
N VAL A 40 18.14 4.94 -19.58
CA VAL A 40 17.47 4.65 -20.87
C VAL A 40 15.98 4.36 -20.73
N THR A 41 15.51 3.96 -19.54
CA THR A 41 14.14 3.46 -19.38
C THR A 41 13.16 4.44 -18.75
N THR A 42 13.65 5.42 -17.97
CA THR A 42 12.76 6.29 -17.17
C THR A 42 12.71 7.75 -17.62
N ASN A 43 13.50 8.13 -18.64
CA ASN A 43 13.59 9.50 -19.16
C ASN A 43 13.78 10.57 -18.05
N LEU A 44 14.50 10.22 -16.99
CA LEU A 44 14.77 11.11 -15.86
C LEU A 44 15.92 12.07 -16.22
N THR A 45 15.82 13.29 -15.70
CA THR A 45 16.85 14.32 -15.88
C THR A 45 17.46 14.69 -14.53
N LYS A 46 18.63 15.34 -14.55
CA LYS A 46 19.25 15.86 -13.32
C LYS A 46 18.38 16.90 -12.60
N ALA A 47 17.49 17.57 -13.34
CA ALA A 47 16.51 18.51 -12.81
C ALA A 47 15.36 17.77 -12.09
N PHE A 48 14.82 16.72 -12.73
CA PHE A 48 13.71 15.91 -12.21
C PHE A 48 14.13 14.44 -12.02
N PRO A 49 14.82 14.13 -10.90
CA PRO A 49 15.39 12.80 -10.66
C PRO A 49 14.35 11.75 -10.26
N TRP A 50 13.14 12.15 -9.89
CA TRP A 50 12.03 11.24 -9.54
C TRP A 50 10.95 11.14 -10.62
N GLY A 51 10.82 12.20 -11.43
CA GLY A 51 9.86 12.28 -12.53
C GLY A 51 8.44 11.88 -12.11
N VAL A 52 7.76 11.17 -13.00
CA VAL A 52 6.38 10.70 -12.80
C VAL A 52 6.31 9.45 -11.92
N TRP A 53 7.43 8.73 -11.75
CA TRP A 53 7.49 7.46 -11.01
C TRP A 53 7.07 7.62 -9.56
N ILE A 54 7.60 8.64 -8.88
CA ILE A 54 7.23 8.93 -7.49
C ILE A 54 5.78 9.38 -7.35
N SER A 55 5.21 10.04 -8.37
CA SER A 55 3.81 10.47 -8.32
C SER A 55 2.85 9.28 -8.31
N PHE A 56 3.14 8.24 -9.11
CA PHE A 56 2.38 6.99 -9.07
C PHE A 56 2.53 6.26 -7.74
N ASP A 57 3.74 6.25 -7.19
CA ASP A 57 4.02 5.64 -5.89
C ASP A 57 3.21 6.32 -4.78
N LEU A 58 3.34 7.65 -4.65
CA LEU A 58 2.63 8.44 -3.64
C LEU A 58 1.11 8.37 -3.79
N ALA A 59 0.60 8.35 -5.02
CA ALA A 59 -0.84 8.19 -5.26
C ALA A 59 -1.32 6.80 -4.81
N THR A 60 -0.55 5.75 -5.10
CA THR A 60 -0.89 4.37 -4.68
C THR A 60 -0.82 4.22 -3.17
N VAL A 61 0.20 4.81 -2.52
CA VAL A 61 0.32 4.87 -1.05
C VAL A 61 -0.87 5.59 -0.42
N ALA A 62 -1.26 6.75 -0.95
CA ALA A 62 -2.40 7.52 -0.44
C ALA A 62 -3.72 6.75 -0.58
N LEU A 63 -3.96 6.10 -1.74
CA LEU A 63 -5.13 5.25 -1.95
C LEU A 63 -5.15 4.06 -0.98
N SER A 64 -3.99 3.42 -0.79
CA SER A 64 -3.81 2.31 0.16
C SER A 64 -4.07 2.73 1.61
N GLY A 65 -4.04 4.04 1.89
CA GLY A 65 -4.37 4.63 3.17
C GLY A 65 -5.81 4.36 3.66
N GLY A 66 -6.70 3.89 2.79
CA GLY A 66 -8.05 3.46 3.18
C GLY A 66 -8.05 2.39 4.26
N ALA A 67 -7.07 1.48 4.27
CA ALA A 67 -6.99 0.40 5.26
C ALA A 67 -6.78 0.92 6.68
N PHE A 68 -5.79 1.78 6.91
CA PHE A 68 -5.57 2.30 8.27
C PHE A 68 -6.64 3.32 8.66
N THR A 69 -7.17 4.07 7.70
CA THR A 69 -8.25 5.03 7.96
C THR A 69 -9.50 4.33 8.45
N LEU A 70 -9.92 3.27 7.75
CA LEU A 70 -11.08 2.48 8.15
C LEU A 70 -10.82 1.68 9.42
N ALA A 71 -9.63 1.12 9.59
CA ALA A 71 -9.24 0.43 10.82
C ALA A 71 -9.24 1.39 12.02
N ALA A 72 -8.78 2.63 11.86
CA ALA A 72 -8.89 3.66 12.89
C ALA A 72 -10.35 3.97 13.23
N LEU A 73 -11.19 4.21 12.23
CA LEU A 73 -12.62 4.49 12.43
C LEU A 73 -13.33 3.36 13.20
N VAL A 74 -13.05 2.11 12.85
CA VAL A 74 -13.71 0.95 13.44
C VAL A 74 -13.12 0.57 14.79
N TYR A 75 -11.80 0.43 14.90
CA TYR A 75 -11.17 -0.09 16.11
C TYR A 75 -10.81 0.98 17.15
N VAL A 76 -10.51 2.21 16.73
CA VAL A 76 -10.17 3.31 17.65
C VAL A 76 -11.41 4.13 17.98
N PHE A 77 -12.14 4.57 16.95
CA PHE A 77 -13.35 5.40 17.12
C PHE A 77 -14.63 4.57 17.32
N GLN A 78 -14.54 3.24 17.31
CA GLN A 78 -15.66 2.33 17.61
C GLN A 78 -16.89 2.53 16.69
N PHE A 79 -16.67 2.89 15.42
CA PHE A 79 -17.75 2.93 14.42
C PHE A 79 -18.12 1.52 13.94
N GLU A 80 -19.00 0.86 14.69
CA GLU A 80 -19.38 -0.54 14.47
C GLU A 80 -20.02 -0.80 13.09
N ASN A 81 -20.74 0.19 12.54
CA ASN A 81 -21.40 0.12 11.23
C ASN A 81 -20.41 -0.20 10.08
N LEU A 82 -19.13 0.12 10.24
CA LEU A 82 -18.12 -0.07 9.21
C LEU A 82 -17.39 -1.42 9.30
N HIS A 83 -17.72 -2.28 10.28
CA HIS A 83 -17.06 -3.58 10.47
C HIS A 83 -17.09 -4.48 9.23
N ALA A 84 -18.20 -4.46 8.48
CA ALA A 84 -18.34 -5.25 7.25
C ALA A 84 -17.35 -4.82 6.16
N ALA A 85 -16.95 -3.55 6.14
CA ALA A 85 -16.03 -2.97 5.15
C ALA A 85 -14.55 -3.15 5.53
N VAL A 86 -14.21 -3.51 6.77
CA VAL A 86 -12.82 -3.66 7.23
C VAL A 86 -12.07 -4.69 6.39
N ARG A 87 -12.60 -5.91 6.28
CA ARG A 87 -11.92 -7.02 5.58
C ARG A 87 -11.57 -6.71 4.11
N PRO A 88 -12.51 -6.25 3.25
CA PRO A 88 -12.18 -5.92 1.87
C PRO A 88 -11.21 -4.74 1.79
N THR A 89 -11.30 -3.78 2.71
CA THR A 89 -10.42 -2.61 2.71
C THR A 89 -9.00 -2.94 3.15
N VAL A 90 -8.83 -3.78 4.18
CA VAL A 90 -7.53 -4.30 4.63
C VAL A 90 -6.85 -5.09 3.51
N LEU A 91 -7.61 -5.91 2.77
CA LEU A 91 -7.09 -6.62 1.60
C LEU A 91 -6.67 -5.64 0.49
N ALA A 92 -7.48 -4.64 0.19
CA ALA A 92 -7.15 -3.60 -0.80
C ALA A 92 -5.89 -2.83 -0.39
N GLY A 93 -5.77 -2.45 0.88
CA GLY A 93 -4.57 -1.83 1.44
C GLY A 93 -3.35 -2.74 1.32
N LEU A 94 -3.47 -4.02 1.65
CA LEU A 94 -2.36 -4.98 1.54
C LEU A 94 -1.87 -5.09 0.08
N LEU A 95 -2.78 -5.17 -0.89
CA LEU A 95 -2.43 -5.21 -2.31
C LEU A 95 -1.78 -3.91 -2.78
N GLY A 96 -2.30 -2.76 -2.33
CA GLY A 96 -1.76 -1.46 -2.65
C GLY A 96 -0.36 -1.23 -2.07
N TYR A 97 -0.16 -1.48 -0.77
CA TYR A 97 1.16 -1.40 -0.13
C TYR A 97 2.15 -2.43 -0.68
N SER A 98 1.70 -3.63 -1.05
CA SER A 98 2.56 -4.60 -1.75
C SER A 98 2.99 -4.09 -3.12
N SER A 99 2.09 -3.41 -3.84
CA SER A 99 2.41 -2.80 -5.14
C SER A 99 3.43 -1.66 -4.98
N VAL A 100 3.27 -0.82 -3.96
CA VAL A 100 4.22 0.23 -3.56
C VAL A 100 5.60 -0.35 -3.28
N LEU A 101 5.70 -1.44 -2.51
CA LEU A 101 6.98 -2.10 -2.24
C LEU A 101 7.67 -2.58 -3.53
N VAL A 102 6.91 -3.10 -4.48
CA VAL A 102 7.44 -3.51 -5.80
C VAL A 102 7.89 -2.28 -6.61
N ILE A 103 7.10 -1.20 -6.62
CA ILE A 103 7.45 0.05 -7.30
C ILE A 103 8.72 0.64 -6.70
N LEU A 104 8.84 0.70 -5.37
CA LEU A 104 10.03 1.19 -4.68
C LEU A 104 11.27 0.38 -5.05
N LEU A 105 11.19 -0.96 -5.03
CA LEU A 105 12.29 -1.82 -5.51
C LEU A 105 12.68 -1.49 -6.94
N PHE A 106 11.69 -1.18 -7.78
CA PHE A 106 11.92 -0.77 -9.15
C PHE A 106 12.34 0.69 -9.33
N ASP A 107 12.22 1.55 -8.32
CA ASP A 107 12.67 2.94 -8.40
C ASP A 107 14.13 3.10 -7.93
N LEU A 108 14.63 2.15 -7.12
CA LEU A 108 16.03 2.13 -6.70
C LEU A 108 16.99 1.94 -7.89
N GLY A 109 17.94 2.85 -8.04
CA GLY A 109 18.98 2.73 -9.08
C GLY A 109 19.95 1.57 -8.86
N ARG A 110 20.16 1.19 -7.59
CA ARG A 110 21.00 0.05 -7.16
C ARG A 110 20.18 -0.90 -6.30
N TRP A 111 19.34 -1.68 -6.97
CA TRP A 111 18.47 -2.66 -6.33
C TRP A 111 19.25 -3.78 -5.62
N ASP A 112 20.49 -4.03 -6.04
CA ASP A 112 21.41 -5.01 -5.43
C ASP A 112 21.72 -4.71 -3.95
N ARG A 113 21.63 -3.44 -3.51
CA ARG A 113 21.95 -3.03 -2.14
C ARG A 113 20.75 -2.64 -1.30
N PHE A 114 19.54 -2.94 -1.77
CA PHE A 114 18.30 -2.63 -1.05
C PHE A 114 18.32 -3.10 0.41
N TYR A 115 18.90 -4.27 0.68
CA TYR A 115 18.97 -4.84 2.03
C TYR A 115 19.74 -3.97 3.04
N ASN A 116 20.58 -3.03 2.59
CA ASN A 116 21.29 -2.11 3.47
C ASN A 116 20.35 -1.17 4.24
N VAL A 117 19.12 -0.97 3.76
CA VAL A 117 18.07 -0.24 4.50
C VAL A 117 17.78 -0.90 5.85
N PHE A 118 17.97 -2.21 5.97
CA PHE A 118 17.77 -2.96 7.22
C PHE A 118 19.07 -3.20 7.99
N LEU A 119 20.20 -3.42 7.29
CA LEU A 119 21.48 -3.72 7.95
C LEU A 119 22.23 -2.47 8.44
N HIS A 120 22.12 -1.36 7.73
CA HIS A 120 22.87 -0.12 8.01
C HIS A 120 21.94 1.11 7.98
N PRO A 121 21.00 1.21 8.95
CA PRO A 121 20.04 2.30 9.00
C PRO A 121 20.70 3.64 9.37
N ASN A 122 20.33 4.71 8.65
CA ASN A 122 20.62 6.09 9.03
C ASN A 122 19.36 6.77 9.60
N PHE A 123 19.30 6.90 10.93
CA PHE A 123 18.14 7.45 11.66
C PHE A 123 17.85 8.92 11.39
N SER A 124 18.75 9.68 10.77
CA SER A 124 18.51 11.07 10.39
C SER A 124 17.79 11.20 9.04
N SER A 125 17.57 10.10 8.31
CA SER A 125 16.95 10.12 6.99
C SER A 125 15.44 9.91 7.06
N ALA A 126 14.67 10.89 6.56
CA ALA A 126 13.22 10.75 6.40
C ALA A 126 12.85 9.58 5.47
N LEU A 127 13.68 9.27 4.46
CA LEU A 127 13.42 8.15 3.53
C LEU A 127 13.59 6.78 4.20
N LEU A 128 14.50 6.67 5.17
CA LEU A 128 14.62 5.45 6.00
C LEU A 128 13.34 5.27 6.83
N GLU A 129 12.91 6.32 7.52
CA GLU A 129 11.72 6.29 8.37
C GLU A 129 10.49 5.84 7.58
N VAL A 130 10.27 6.43 6.41
CA VAL A 130 9.18 6.03 5.50
C VAL A 130 9.29 4.56 5.09
N SER A 131 10.49 4.11 4.71
CA SER A 131 10.72 2.72 4.26
C SER A 131 10.41 1.70 5.35
N TRP A 132 10.85 1.97 6.58
CA TRP A 132 10.57 1.09 7.73
C TRP A 132 9.10 1.10 8.12
N CYS A 133 8.45 2.27 8.09
CA CYS A 133 7.02 2.35 8.36
C CYS A 133 6.20 1.55 7.35
N ILE A 134 6.49 1.67 6.05
CA ILE A 134 5.80 0.91 5.00
C ILE A 134 6.01 -0.60 5.19
N ALA A 135 7.24 -1.04 5.48
CA ALA A 135 7.56 -2.45 5.71
C ALA A 135 6.86 -3.02 6.96
N ALA A 136 6.92 -2.30 8.09
CA ALA A 136 6.26 -2.68 9.33
C ALA A 136 4.73 -2.70 9.17
N TYR A 137 4.16 -1.68 8.53
CA TYR A 137 2.72 -1.60 8.30
C TYR A 137 2.22 -2.68 7.34
N SER A 138 2.97 -3.00 6.29
CA SER A 138 2.65 -4.14 5.39
C SER A 138 2.60 -5.46 6.16
N THR A 139 3.50 -5.64 7.14
CA THR A 139 3.51 -6.81 8.03
C THR A 139 2.27 -6.83 8.94
N ILE A 140 1.85 -5.66 9.45
CA ILE A 140 0.63 -5.52 10.26
C ILE A 140 -0.62 -5.83 9.43
N LEU A 141 -0.71 -5.32 8.20
CA LEU A 141 -1.82 -5.64 7.28
C LEU A 141 -1.90 -7.13 6.99
N PHE A 142 -0.76 -7.79 6.79
CA PHE A 142 -0.71 -9.23 6.62
C PHE A 142 -1.20 -9.97 7.88
N TYR A 143 -0.79 -9.50 9.06
CA TYR A 143 -1.28 -10.03 10.34
C TYR A 143 -2.79 -9.82 10.51
N GLU A 144 -3.33 -8.66 10.13
CA GLU A 144 -4.75 -8.34 10.21
C GLU A 144 -5.59 -9.21 9.25
N LEU A 145 -5.03 -9.57 8.08
CA LEU A 145 -5.65 -10.50 7.14
C LEU A 145 -5.51 -11.97 7.57
N SER A 146 -4.57 -12.29 8.47
CA SER A 146 -4.28 -13.67 8.88
C SER A 146 -5.48 -14.47 9.43
N PRO A 147 -6.46 -13.90 10.20
CA PRO A 147 -7.62 -14.65 10.65
C PRO A 147 -8.46 -15.17 9.48
N VAL A 148 -8.56 -14.42 8.38
CA VAL A 148 -9.31 -14.80 7.17
C VAL A 148 -8.63 -15.98 6.48
N LEU A 149 -7.30 -15.98 6.42
CA LEU A 149 -6.51 -17.08 5.83
C LEU A 149 -6.54 -18.35 6.70
N LEU A 150 -6.54 -18.17 8.03
CA LEU A 150 -6.47 -19.27 8.99
C LEU A 150 -7.84 -19.89 9.34
N GLU A 151 -8.95 -19.20 9.07
CA GLU A 151 -10.31 -19.68 9.37
C GLU A 151 -10.63 -21.03 8.71
N LYS A 152 -10.09 -21.29 7.52
CA LYS A 152 -10.27 -22.55 6.76
C LYS A 152 -9.06 -23.50 6.84
N SER A 153 -8.07 -23.17 7.67
CA SER A 153 -6.80 -23.90 7.75
C SER A 153 -6.71 -24.79 8.99
N ARG A 154 -5.76 -25.75 8.99
CA ARG A 154 -5.49 -26.65 10.13
C ARG A 154 -4.99 -25.91 11.38
N TRP A 155 -4.50 -24.69 11.19
CA TRP A 155 -3.93 -23.81 12.22
C TRP A 155 -4.98 -23.00 12.99
N ARG A 156 -6.26 -23.40 12.92
CA ARG A 156 -7.38 -22.74 13.61
C ARG A 156 -7.16 -22.52 15.12
N ARG A 157 -6.30 -23.33 15.75
CA ARG A 157 -5.90 -23.19 17.16
C ARG A 157 -5.22 -21.86 17.49
N LEU A 158 -4.61 -21.18 16.51
CA LEU A 158 -3.94 -19.88 16.70
C LEU A 158 -4.91 -18.68 16.62
N LEU A 159 -6.12 -18.87 16.08
CA LEU A 159 -7.11 -17.81 15.93
C LEU A 159 -7.46 -17.04 17.22
N PRO A 160 -7.72 -17.68 18.38
CA PRO A 160 -8.06 -16.94 19.59
C PRO A 160 -6.92 -16.02 20.04
N THR A 161 -5.67 -16.50 19.95
CA THR A 161 -4.49 -15.69 20.25
C THR A 161 -4.34 -14.53 19.29
N ILE A 162 -4.50 -14.77 17.98
CA ILE A 162 -4.37 -13.73 16.96
C ILE A 162 -5.40 -12.62 17.19
N LYS A 163 -6.67 -13.00 17.38
CA LYS A 163 -7.77 -12.06 17.64
C LYS A 163 -7.57 -11.23 18.91
N LYS A 164 -7.00 -11.83 19.96
CA LYS A 164 -6.69 -11.12 21.21
C LYS A 164 -5.70 -9.97 20.99
N TYR A 165 -4.70 -10.18 20.14
CA TYR A 165 -3.68 -9.16 19.85
C TYR A 165 -3.99 -8.29 18.63
N THR A 166 -5.10 -8.51 17.91
CA THR A 166 -5.47 -7.70 16.74
C THR A 166 -5.62 -6.22 17.10
N ILE A 167 -6.38 -5.89 18.15
CA ILE A 167 -6.64 -4.49 18.53
C ILE A 167 -5.34 -3.71 18.82
N PRO A 168 -4.44 -4.16 19.72
CA PRO A 168 -3.20 -3.40 19.98
C PRO A 168 -2.31 -3.30 18.75
N ILE A 169 -2.24 -4.35 17.92
CA ILE A 169 -1.45 -4.34 16.68
C ILE A 169 -2.01 -3.36 15.66
N VAL A 170 -3.33 -3.27 15.53
CA VAL A 170 -3.99 -2.30 14.64
C VAL A 170 -3.73 -0.88 15.12
N ILE A 171 -3.78 -0.60 16.42
CA ILE A 171 -3.45 0.72 16.97
C ILE A 171 -2.02 1.12 16.58
N VAL A 172 -1.06 0.22 16.77
CA VAL A 172 0.33 0.43 16.31
C VAL A 172 0.38 0.67 14.80
N GLY A 173 -0.38 -0.10 14.01
CA GLY A 173 -0.46 0.06 12.56
C GLY A 173 -1.01 1.44 12.13
N VAL A 174 -2.03 1.94 12.81
CA VAL A 174 -2.60 3.28 12.57
C VAL A 174 -1.58 4.36 12.92
N THR A 175 -0.87 4.22 14.03
CA THR A 175 0.20 5.16 14.42
C THR A 175 1.33 5.17 13.39
N LEU A 176 1.83 4.01 13.00
CA LEU A 176 2.89 3.88 11.98
C LEU A 176 2.44 4.45 10.63
N SER A 177 1.20 4.22 10.23
CA SER A 177 0.63 4.75 8.99
C SER A 177 0.56 6.28 9.01
N THR A 178 0.09 6.85 10.13
CA THR A 178 0.02 8.30 10.33
C THR A 178 1.42 8.92 10.27
N MET A 179 2.40 8.26 10.92
CA MET A 179 3.80 8.70 10.92
C MET A 179 4.35 8.75 9.49
N HIS A 180 4.22 7.67 8.71
CA HIS A 180 4.78 7.63 7.37
C HIS A 180 4.12 8.63 6.39
N GLN A 181 2.80 8.82 6.45
CA GLN A 181 2.10 9.77 5.57
C GLN A 181 2.57 11.21 5.86
N SER A 182 2.77 11.54 7.13
CA SER A 182 3.35 12.82 7.55
C SER A 182 4.81 12.96 7.09
N SER A 183 5.62 11.91 7.29
CA SER A 183 7.05 11.92 6.94
C SER A 183 7.31 11.98 5.44
N LEU A 184 6.40 11.47 4.60
CA LEU A 184 6.39 11.73 3.16
C LEU A 184 6.27 13.23 2.85
N GLY A 185 5.39 13.95 3.54
CA GLY A 185 5.31 15.40 3.40
C GLY A 185 6.56 16.13 3.93
N THR A 186 7.18 15.64 5.01
CA THR A 186 8.44 16.17 5.55
C THR A 186 9.58 16.04 4.55
N MET A 187 9.63 14.94 3.79
CA MET A 187 10.60 14.80 2.70
C MET A 187 10.49 15.96 1.70
N PHE A 188 9.27 16.33 1.30
CA PHE A 188 9.04 17.48 0.43
C PHE A 188 9.50 18.79 1.08
N VAL A 189 9.29 19.00 2.38
CA VAL A 189 9.82 20.17 3.08
C VAL A 189 11.36 20.24 3.01
N ILE A 190 12.05 19.12 3.22
CA ILE A 190 13.52 19.05 3.22
C ILE A 190 14.10 19.32 1.82
N MET A 191 13.40 18.89 0.76
CA MET A 191 13.83 19.14 -0.63
C MET A 191 13.36 20.50 -1.18
N SER A 192 13.12 21.50 -0.34
CA SER A 192 12.63 22.82 -0.76
C SER A 192 13.34 23.43 -1.99
N PRO A 193 14.66 23.28 -2.21
CA PRO A 193 15.31 23.84 -3.40
C PRO A 193 14.91 23.18 -4.71
N ARG A 194 14.28 21.99 -4.66
CA ARG A 194 13.80 21.21 -5.80
C ARG A 194 12.29 21.33 -6.02
N LEU A 195 11.58 22.03 -5.13
CA LEU A 195 10.16 22.31 -5.25
C LEU A 195 9.93 23.70 -5.82
N HIS A 196 8.92 23.80 -6.67
CA HIS A 196 8.47 25.10 -7.14
C HIS A 196 7.86 25.89 -5.96
N PRO A 197 8.16 27.19 -5.80
CA PRO A 197 7.74 27.98 -4.63
C PRO A 197 6.24 27.93 -4.31
N LEU A 198 5.38 27.81 -5.33
CA LEU A 198 3.92 27.68 -5.17
C LEU A 198 3.47 26.40 -4.45
N TRP A 199 4.30 25.36 -4.43
CA TRP A 199 3.98 24.07 -3.82
C TRP A 199 4.66 23.89 -2.47
N TYR A 200 5.55 24.81 -2.09
CA TYR A 200 6.27 24.73 -0.83
C TYR A 200 5.43 25.30 0.31
N SER A 201 5.29 24.52 1.39
CA SER A 201 4.71 24.96 2.65
C SER A 201 5.27 24.12 3.80
N MET A 202 5.49 24.73 4.96
CA MET A 202 5.86 23.98 6.17
C MET A 202 4.74 23.02 6.63
N LEU A 203 3.52 23.21 6.13
CA LEU A 203 2.35 22.37 6.44
C LEU A 203 2.21 21.15 5.51
N LEU A 204 3.15 20.91 4.59
CA LEU A 204 3.15 19.73 3.72
C LEU A 204 2.95 18.39 4.46
N PRO A 205 3.58 18.12 5.63
CA PRO A 205 3.32 16.90 6.40
C PRO A 205 1.85 16.70 6.74
N VAL A 206 1.16 17.79 7.12
CA VAL A 206 -0.26 17.77 7.45
C VAL A 206 -1.12 17.60 6.21
N PHE A 207 -0.78 18.28 5.11
CA PHE A 207 -1.53 18.15 3.85
C PHE A 207 -1.47 16.73 3.31
N PHE A 208 -0.30 16.08 3.30
CA PHE A 208 -0.17 14.68 2.88
C PHE A 208 -1.00 13.75 3.76
N LEU A 209 -0.98 13.94 5.08
CA LEU A 209 -1.78 13.14 5.99
C LEU A 209 -3.30 13.31 5.74
N VAL A 210 -3.79 14.54 5.65
CA VAL A 210 -5.23 14.82 5.41
C VAL A 210 -5.66 14.31 4.03
N SER A 211 -4.83 14.48 3.01
CA SER A 211 -5.09 13.94 1.67
C SER A 211 -5.14 12.41 1.67
N SER A 212 -4.30 11.75 2.46
CA SER A 212 -4.32 10.28 2.60
C SER A 212 -5.63 9.77 3.23
N PHE A 213 -6.16 10.47 4.25
CA PHE A 213 -7.47 10.14 4.84
C PHE A 213 -8.60 10.32 3.81
N ALA A 214 -8.61 11.45 3.10
CA ALA A 214 -9.62 11.72 2.07
C ALA A 214 -9.57 10.70 0.92
N SER A 215 -8.36 10.38 0.45
CA SER A 215 -8.12 9.37 -0.59
C SER A 215 -8.54 7.98 -0.14
N GLY A 216 -8.19 7.61 1.09
CA GLY A 216 -8.55 6.33 1.69
C GLY A 216 -10.06 6.12 1.82
N ILE A 217 -10.79 7.11 2.33
CA ILE A 217 -12.26 7.06 2.42
C ILE A 217 -12.87 6.98 1.03
N SER A 218 -12.35 7.76 0.08
CA SER A 218 -12.82 7.75 -1.31
C SER A 218 -12.65 6.38 -1.97
N LEU A 219 -11.51 5.70 -1.73
CA LEU A 219 -11.28 4.34 -2.22
C LEU A 219 -12.29 3.35 -1.64
N VAL A 220 -12.59 3.44 -0.34
CA VAL A 220 -13.58 2.55 0.31
C VAL A 220 -14.97 2.74 -0.30
N ILE A 221 -15.39 3.99 -0.50
CA ILE A 221 -16.68 4.32 -1.11
C ILE A 221 -16.74 3.81 -2.56
N ALA A 222 -15.70 4.07 -3.35
CA ALA A 222 -15.62 3.61 -4.73
C ALA A 222 -15.65 2.08 -4.81
N GLY A 223 -14.87 1.39 -3.96
CA GLY A 223 -14.85 -0.07 -3.89
C GLY A 223 -16.20 -0.65 -3.49
N ALA A 224 -16.87 -0.07 -2.50
CA ALA A 224 -18.22 -0.46 -2.10
C ALA A 224 -19.25 -0.26 -3.23
N THR A 225 -19.18 0.87 -3.93
CA THR A 225 -20.08 1.21 -5.04
C THR A 225 -19.90 0.27 -6.23
N VAL A 226 -18.65 0.00 -6.63
CA VAL A 226 -18.34 -0.94 -7.71
C VAL A 226 -18.74 -2.36 -7.34
N SER A 227 -18.51 -2.78 -6.09
CA SER A 227 -18.96 -4.08 -5.59
C SER A 227 -20.48 -4.22 -5.64
N TYR A 228 -21.21 -3.17 -5.25
CA TYR A 228 -22.67 -3.17 -5.33
C TYR A 228 -23.15 -3.27 -6.78
N TRP A 229 -22.54 -2.51 -7.69
CA TRP A 229 -22.89 -2.52 -9.12
C TRP A 229 -22.61 -3.87 -9.78
N LEU A 230 -21.46 -4.49 -9.51
CA LEU A 230 -21.07 -5.77 -10.12
C LEU A 230 -21.83 -6.98 -9.56
N PHE A 231 -22.04 -7.02 -8.24
CA PHE A 231 -22.56 -8.22 -7.57
C PHE A 231 -24.01 -8.09 -7.11
N GLY A 232 -24.62 -6.90 -7.22
CA GLY A 232 -26.00 -6.64 -6.79
C GLY A 232 -26.23 -6.86 -5.29
N ARG A 233 -25.14 -6.89 -4.50
CA ARG A 233 -25.18 -7.13 -3.04
C ARG A 233 -24.60 -5.91 -2.35
N SER A 234 -25.39 -5.28 -1.49
CA SER A 234 -24.86 -4.25 -0.59
C SER A 234 -23.96 -4.89 0.46
N LEU A 235 -22.95 -4.15 0.92
CA LEU A 235 -22.34 -4.45 2.20
C LEU A 235 -23.48 -4.42 3.22
N LYS A 236 -23.73 -5.55 3.88
CA LYS A 236 -24.63 -5.59 5.03
C LYS A 236 -23.92 -4.84 6.16
N ILE A 237 -24.17 -3.53 6.19
CA ILE A 237 -23.88 -2.62 7.32
C ILE A 237 -24.79 -3.03 8.47
#